data_AF-A0A645GRN0-F1
#
_entry.id   AF-A0A645GRN0-F1
#
_cell.length_a   1.000
_cell.length_b   1.000
_cell.length_c   1.000
_cell.angle_alpha   90.00
_cell.angle_beta   90.00
_cell.angle_gamma   90.00
#
_symmetry.space_group_name_H-M   'P 1'
#
loop_
_entity.id
_entity.type
_entity.pdbx_description
1 polymer ?
#
loop_
_entity_poly.entity_id
_entity_poly.type
_entity_poly.pdbx_seq_one_letter_code
_entity_poly.pdbx_strand_id
1 'polypeptide(L)'
;MLSHDQNVDAVGACIGPRGARVAGIVDELGGEKIDIIEFSDEPEKFIAAALAPAKVVSVDVDPSGAHACHVSVPDAQLSLAIGNKGQNVRLAAKLTGWKIDIRPESGFFGETTDLTGMPNA
;
A
#
# COMPACT_ATOMS: atom_id res chain seq x y z
N MET A 1 -13.56 -0.55 -0.56
CA MET A 1 -15.01 -0.84 -0.51
C MET A 1 -15.57 -0.83 -1.91
N LEU A 2 -16.59 -1.65 -2.18
CA LEU A 2 -17.26 -1.73 -3.48
C LEU A 2 -18.73 -1.35 -3.29
N SER A 3 -19.23 -0.37 -4.06
CA SER A 3 -20.67 -0.15 -4.20
C SER A 3 -21.14 -0.82 -5.49
N HIS A 4 -22.27 -1.52 -5.42
CA HIS A 4 -22.93 -2.07 -6.61
C HIS A 4 -23.76 -1.00 -7.36
N ASP A 5 -23.87 0.21 -6.79
CA ASP A 5 -24.52 1.37 -7.38
C ASP A 5 -23.49 2.48 -7.60
N GLN A 6 -23.34 2.91 -8.85
CA GLN A 6 -22.39 3.95 -9.28
C GLN A 6 -22.71 5.35 -8.72
N ASN A 7 -23.93 5.59 -8.23
CA ASN A 7 -24.32 6.86 -7.62
C ASN A 7 -24.00 6.95 -6.12
N VAL A 8 -23.44 5.89 -5.53
CA VAL A 8 -23.17 5.80 -4.10
C VAL A 8 -21.67 5.82 -3.83
N ASP A 9 -21.23 6.84 -3.11
CA ASP A 9 -19.89 6.88 -2.52
C ASP A 9 -19.80 5.86 -1.38
N ALA A 10 -19.23 4.69 -1.67
CA ALA A 10 -19.06 3.60 -0.73
C ALA A 10 -18.20 3.99 0.48
N VAL A 11 -17.19 4.85 0.26
CA VAL A 11 -16.27 5.33 1.30
C VAL A 11 -17.01 6.29 2.22
N GLY A 12 -17.69 7.29 1.66
CA GLY A 12 -18.51 8.24 2.41
C GLY A 12 -19.63 7.57 3.22
N ALA A 13 -20.27 6.54 2.68
CA ALA A 13 -21.29 5.76 3.39
C ALA A 13 -20.75 5.07 4.65
N CYS A 14 -19.49 4.61 4.61
CA CYS A 14 -18.87 3.92 5.74
C CYS A 14 -18.23 4.88 6.75
N ILE A 15 -17.78 6.06 6.30
CA ILE A 15 -17.29 7.13 7.17
C ILE A 15 -18.43 7.76 7.98
N GLY A 16 -19.59 7.96 7.36
CA GLY A 16 -20.73 8.66 7.97
C GLY A 16 -20.50 10.17 8.11
N PRO A 17 -21.54 10.94 8.50
CA PRO A 17 -21.42 12.40 8.59
C PRO A 17 -20.33 12.80 9.58
N ARG A 18 -19.32 13.53 9.09
CA ARG A 18 -18.13 13.97 9.86
C ARG A 18 -17.34 12.81 10.50
N GLY A 19 -17.35 11.61 9.92
CA GLY A 19 -16.56 10.48 10.43
C GLY A 19 -17.16 9.75 11.63
N ALA A 20 -18.40 10.07 12.01
CA ALA A 20 -19.01 9.56 13.25
C ALA A 20 -19.09 8.03 13.34
N ARG A 21 -19.23 7.32 12.21
CA ARG A 21 -19.31 5.85 12.23
C ARG A 21 -17.94 5.22 12.47
N VAL A 22 -16.92 5.71 11.79
CA VAL A 22 -15.54 5.22 11.95
C VAL A 22 -14.99 5.59 13.31
N ALA A 23 -15.28 6.78 13.81
CA ALA A 23 -14.87 7.22 15.14
C ALA A 23 -15.39 6.28 16.24
N GLY A 24 -16.64 5.85 16.15
CA GLY A 24 -17.21 4.88 17.09
C GLY A 24 -16.49 3.53 17.09
N ILE A 25 -16.11 3.02 15.90
CA ILE A 25 -15.38 1.75 15.76
C ILE A 25 -13.95 1.89 16.30
N VAL A 26 -13.27 3.01 16.01
CA VAL A 26 -11.93 3.30 16.53
C VAL A 26 -11.93 3.34 18.06
N ASP A 27 -12.95 3.96 18.66
CA ASP A 27 -13.11 4.02 20.12
C ASP A 27 -13.35 2.62 20.72
N GLU A 28 -14.18 1.78 20.07
CA GLU A 28 -14.41 0.39 20.49
C GLU A 28 -13.16 -0.49 20.37
N LEU A 29 -12.29 -0.22 19.39
CA LEU A 29 -11.01 -0.92 19.21
C LEU A 29 -9.88 -0.37 20.10
N GLY A 30 -10.19 0.51 21.07
CA GLY A 30 -9.20 1.05 22.00
C GLY A 30 -8.21 2.02 21.35
N GLY A 31 -8.62 2.72 20.29
CA GLY A 31 -7.81 3.72 19.60
C GLY A 31 -6.92 3.17 18.48
N GLU A 32 -7.15 1.93 18.03
CA GLU A 32 -6.49 1.40 16.84
C GLU A 32 -6.88 2.24 15.60
N LYS A 33 -5.89 2.65 14.80
CA LYS A 33 -6.14 3.45 13.60
C LYS A 33 -6.69 2.56 12.48
N ILE A 34 -7.79 3.00 11.89
CA ILE A 34 -8.45 2.33 10.75
C ILE A 34 -8.27 3.18 9.51
N ASP A 35 -7.70 2.58 8.47
CA ASP A 35 -7.61 3.18 7.14
C ASP A 35 -8.70 2.58 6.23
N ILE A 36 -9.51 3.44 5.62
CA ILE A 36 -10.56 3.04 4.66
C ILE A 36 -10.06 3.35 3.26
N ILE A 37 -10.00 2.30 2.44
CA ILE A 37 -9.55 2.41 1.05
C ILE A 37 -10.65 1.99 0.08
N GLU A 38 -10.60 2.56 -1.11
CA GLU A 38 -11.43 2.13 -2.23
C GLU A 38 -10.93 0.78 -2.76
N PHE A 39 -11.87 -0.10 -3.12
CA PHE A 39 -11.52 -1.38 -3.74
C PHE A 39 -11.50 -1.18 -5.25
N SER A 40 -10.58 -1.83 -5.95
CA SER A 40 -10.52 -1.83 -7.41
C SER A 40 -10.18 -3.21 -7.93
N ASP A 41 -10.80 -3.61 -9.04
CA ASP A 41 -10.44 -4.84 -9.75
C ASP A 41 -9.12 -4.70 -10.53
N GLU A 42 -8.65 -3.47 -10.74
CA GLU A 42 -7.34 -3.18 -11.35
C GLU A 42 -6.25 -3.29 -10.26
N PRO A 43 -5.32 -4.27 -10.34
CA PRO A 43 -4.36 -4.53 -9.27
C PRO A 43 -3.52 -3.31 -8.91
N GLU A 44 -3.06 -2.55 -9.91
CA GLU A 44 -2.25 -1.35 -9.72
C GLU A 44 -2.98 -0.30 -8.88
N LYS A 45 -4.26 -0.04 -9.19
CA LYS A 45 -5.08 0.92 -8.44
C LYS A 45 -5.36 0.43 -7.03
N PHE A 46 -5.63 -0.86 -6.86
CA PHE A 46 -5.92 -1.42 -5.55
C PHE A 46 -4.69 -1.44 -4.64
N ILE A 47 -3.52 -1.81 -5.16
CA ILE A 47 -2.24 -1.79 -4.44
C ILE A 47 -1.87 -0.36 -4.07
N ALA A 48 -2.03 0.59 -4.99
CA ALA A 48 -1.76 2.00 -4.72
C ALA A 48 -2.67 2.55 -3.61
N ALA A 49 -3.97 2.23 -3.64
CA ALA A 49 -4.91 2.62 -2.60
C ALA A 49 -4.57 2.00 -1.23
N ALA A 50 -4.11 0.74 -1.22
CA ALA A 50 -3.78 0.00 -0.01
C ALA A 50 -2.55 0.53 0.74
N LEU A 51 -1.70 1.34 0.10
CA LEU A 51 -0.54 1.96 0.73
C LEU A 51 -0.84 3.35 1.34
N ALA A 52 -2.08 3.82 1.23
CA ALA A 52 -2.52 5.04 1.91
C ALA A 52 -2.12 5.00 3.39
N PRO A 53 -1.57 6.10 3.96
CA PRO A 53 -1.54 7.47 3.43
C PRO A 53 -0.34 7.80 2.51
N ALA A 54 0.54 6.84 2.19
CA ALA A 54 1.66 7.11 1.29
C ALA A 54 1.16 7.28 -0.16
N LYS A 55 1.76 8.23 -0.89
CA LYS A 55 1.50 8.42 -2.31
C LYS A 55 2.35 7.45 -3.12
N VAL A 56 1.72 6.82 -4.10
CA VAL A 56 2.38 5.92 -5.04
C VAL A 56 2.62 6.65 -6.36
N VAL A 57 3.82 6.51 -6.90
CA VAL A 57 4.24 7.06 -8.19
C VAL A 57 3.96 6.06 -9.31
N SER A 58 4.35 4.80 -9.13
CA SER A 58 4.08 3.71 -10.08
C SER A 58 3.90 2.38 -9.35
N VAL A 59 3.17 1.47 -9.99
CA VAL A 59 3.06 0.06 -9.60
C VAL A 59 3.43 -0.77 -10.81
N ASP A 60 4.53 -1.51 -10.71
CA ASP A 60 5.06 -2.38 -11.75
C ASP A 60 4.80 -3.83 -11.35
N VAL A 61 3.84 -4.46 -12.01
CA VAL A 61 3.43 -5.85 -11.74
C VAL A 61 4.37 -6.84 -12.42
N ASP A 62 4.75 -7.90 -11.71
CA ASP A 62 5.59 -8.96 -12.25
C ASP A 62 4.86 -9.73 -13.38
N PRO A 63 5.41 -9.76 -14.61
CA PRO A 63 4.77 -10.42 -15.75
C PRO A 63 4.78 -11.95 -15.66
N SER A 64 5.55 -12.54 -14.76
CA SER A 64 5.63 -14.01 -14.56
C SER A 64 4.36 -14.62 -13.98
N GLY A 65 3.39 -13.80 -13.56
CA GLY A 65 2.16 -14.24 -12.91
C GLY A 65 2.34 -14.60 -11.44
N ALA A 66 3.55 -14.44 -10.88
CA ALA A 66 3.71 -14.32 -9.44
C ALA A 66 2.93 -13.07 -9.00
N HIS A 67 2.04 -13.18 -8.01
CA HIS A 67 1.37 -12.04 -7.39
C HIS A 67 2.40 -11.19 -6.63
N ALA A 68 3.26 -10.49 -7.37
CA ALA A 68 4.37 -9.69 -6.93
C ALA A 68 4.39 -8.39 -7.74
N CYS A 69 4.76 -7.29 -7.09
CA CYS A 69 4.88 -5.99 -7.73
C CYS A 69 5.98 -5.15 -7.07
N HIS A 70 6.57 -4.26 -7.86
CA HIS A 70 7.41 -3.18 -7.38
C HIS A 70 6.57 -1.90 -7.32
N VAL A 71 6.67 -1.17 -6.22
CA VAL A 71 5.95 0.08 -6.01
C VAL A 71 6.95 1.21 -5.80
N SER A 72 6.90 2.21 -6.67
CA SER A 72 7.71 3.42 -6.52
C SER A 72 6.95 4.46 -5.71
N VAL A 73 7.61 5.05 -4.71
CA VAL A 73 7.07 6.12 -3.88
C VAL A 73 8.02 7.31 -3.84
N PRO A 74 7.56 8.54 -3.55
CA PRO A 74 8.47 9.66 -3.35
C PRO A 74 9.46 9.35 -2.22
N ASP A 75 10.74 9.71 -2.40
CA ASP A 75 11.81 9.44 -1.43
C ASP A 75 11.45 9.87 0.00
N ALA A 76 10.81 11.04 0.13
CA ALA A 76 10.37 11.60 1.41
C ALA A 76 9.29 10.76 2.10
N GLN A 77 8.57 9.90 1.37
CA GLN A 77 7.47 9.08 1.88
C GLN A 77 7.82 7.60 1.99
N LEU A 78 9.06 7.19 1.68
CA LEU A 78 9.47 5.80 1.75
C LEU A 78 9.26 5.18 3.14
N SER A 79 9.65 5.90 4.19
CA SER A 79 9.42 5.48 5.58
C SER A 79 7.93 5.36 5.92
N LEU A 80 7.10 6.25 5.39
CA LEU A 80 5.64 6.23 5.57
C LEU A 80 5.00 5.03 4.85
N ALA A 81 5.44 4.75 3.64
CA ALA A 81 4.96 3.63 2.82
C ALA A 81 5.32 2.28 3.46
N ILE A 82 6.52 2.16 4.02
CA ILE A 82 6.92 0.98 4.80
C ILE A 82 6.11 0.91 6.12
N GLY A 83 5.98 2.04 6.81
CA GLY A 83 5.33 2.15 8.10
C GLY A 83 6.18 1.63 9.25
N ASN A 84 5.73 1.86 10.49
CA ASN A 84 6.46 1.43 11.68
C ASN A 84 6.66 -0.09 11.69
N LYS A 85 7.92 -0.54 11.72
CA LYS A 85 8.30 -1.97 11.61
C LYS A 85 7.72 -2.68 10.37
N GLY A 86 7.51 -1.95 9.27
CA GLY A 86 6.94 -2.53 8.05
C GLY A 86 5.44 -2.83 8.15
N GLN A 87 4.73 -2.26 9.14
CA GLN A 87 3.32 -2.56 9.34
C GLN A 87 2.46 -2.19 8.13
N ASN A 88 2.71 -1.03 7.52
CA ASN A 88 1.86 -0.53 6.44
C ASN A 88 1.95 -1.43 5.20
N VAL A 89 3.16 -1.69 4.71
CA VAL A 89 3.39 -2.61 3.58
C VAL A 89 2.89 -4.02 3.87
N ARG A 90 2.99 -4.51 5.12
CA ARG A 90 2.47 -5.82 5.52
C ARG A 90 0.94 -5.88 5.51
N LEU A 91 0.27 -4.82 5.94
CA LEU A 91 -1.19 -4.74 5.89
C LEU A 91 -1.66 -4.65 4.43
N ALA A 92 -1.03 -3.81 3.61
CA ALA A 92 -1.32 -3.71 2.18
C ALA A 92 -1.13 -5.04 1.45
N ALA A 93 -0.04 -5.76 1.71
CA ALA A 93 0.23 -7.07 1.12
C ALA A 93 -0.83 -8.12 1.53
N LYS A 94 -1.25 -8.12 2.79
CA LYS A 94 -2.31 -9.02 3.27
C LYS A 94 -3.68 -8.67 2.67
N LEU A 95 -3.98 -7.38 2.54
CA LEU A 95 -5.26 -6.89 2.03
C LEU A 95 -5.44 -7.17 0.54
N THR A 96 -4.36 -6.98 -0.23
CA THR A 96 -4.37 -7.15 -1.68
C THR A 96 -4.07 -8.58 -2.10
N GLY A 97 -3.36 -9.36 -1.27
CA GLY A 97 -2.84 -10.67 -1.62
C GLY A 97 -1.54 -10.63 -2.46
N TRP A 98 -0.94 -9.46 -2.62
CA TRP A 98 0.28 -9.25 -3.41
C TRP A 98 1.54 -9.18 -2.56
N LYS A 99 2.66 -9.66 -3.09
CA LYS A 99 4.00 -9.37 -2.57
C LYS A 99 4.41 -7.98 -3.06
N ILE A 100 4.50 -7.02 -2.14
CA ILE A 100 4.77 -5.63 -2.46
C ILE A 100 6.21 -5.29 -2.07
N ASP A 101 7.03 -4.90 -3.04
CA ASP A 101 8.38 -4.36 -2.83
C ASP A 101 8.38 -2.85 -3.05
N ILE A 102 8.67 -2.06 -2.01
CA ILE A 102 8.59 -0.59 -2.08
C ILE A 102 9.97 0.00 -2.31
N ARG A 103 10.08 0.89 -3.30
CA ARG A 103 11.32 1.58 -3.67
C ARG A 103 11.09 3.10 -3.77
N PRO A 104 12.11 3.91 -3.45
CA PRO A 104 12.07 5.33 -3.76
C PRO A 104 12.09 5.55 -5.28
N GLU A 105 11.42 6.60 -5.75
CA GLU A 105 11.43 7.01 -7.17
C GLU A 105 12.83 7.32 -7.70
N SER A 106 13.75 7.73 -6.83
CA SER A 106 15.16 7.94 -7.17
C SER A 106 15.93 6.66 -7.50
N GLY A 107 15.38 5.48 -7.20
CA GLY A 107 16.03 4.18 -7.37
C GLY A 107 17.17 3.91 -6.36
N PHE A 108 17.47 4.84 -5.45
CA PHE A 108 18.50 4.67 -4.43
C PHE A 108 17.94 3.95 -3.21
N PHE A 109 17.83 2.62 -3.30
CA PHE A 109 17.71 1.77 -2.13
C PHE A 109 18.82 0.73 -2.19
N GLY A 110 19.73 0.79 -1.22
CA GLY A 110 21.03 0.14 -1.24
C GLY A 110 21.00 -1.28 -1.84
N GLU A 111 21.44 -1.38 -3.09
CA GLU A 111 22.07 -2.59 -3.58
C GLU A 111 23.29 -2.81 -2.69
N THR A 112 23.16 -3.70 -1.71
CA THR A 112 24.31 -4.55 -1.41
C THR A 112 24.40 -5.47 -2.62
N THR A 113 25.02 -4.98 -3.69
CA THR A 113 25.48 -5.86 -4.76
C THR A 113 26.42 -6.81 -4.07
N ASP A 114 25.99 -8.06 -3.87
CA ASP A 114 26.88 -9.13 -3.43
C ASP A 114 28.11 -9.10 -4.35
N LEU A 115 29.24 -8.65 -3.81
CA LEU A 115 30.55 -8.79 -4.44
C LEU A 115 30.96 -10.27 -4.36
N THR A 116 30.25 -11.16 -5.07
CA THR A 116 30.70 -12.54 -5.31
C THR A 116 31.03 -12.71 -6.79
N GLY A 117 31.95 -11.87 -7.26
CA GLY A 117 32.37 -11.85 -8.66
C GLY A 117 33.71 -11.15 -8.88
N MET A 118 34.69 -11.32 -8.00
CA MET A 118 36.08 -11.09 -8.38
C MET A 118 36.63 -12.38 -9.00
N PRO A 119 36.97 -12.44 -10.30
CA PRO A 119 37.82 -13.50 -10.80
C PRO A 119 39.19 -13.36 -10.15
N ASN A 120 39.61 -14.43 -9.48
CA ASN A 120 40.96 -14.56 -8.94
C ASN A 120 41.95 -14.44 -10.11
N ALA A 121 42.81 -13.43 -10.07
CA ALA A 121 43.94 -13.24 -10.99
C ALA A 121 45.21 -13.05 -10.18
#